data_AF-A0A7L3F9Z7-F1
#
_entry.id   AF-A0A7L3F9Z7-F1
#
_cell.length_a   1.000
_cell.length_b   1.000
_cell.length_c   1.000
_cell.angle_alpha   90.00
_cell.angle_beta   90.00
_cell.angle_gamma   90.00
#
_symmetry.space_group_name_H-M   'P 1'
#
loop_
_entity.id
_entity.type
_entity.pdbx_description
1 polymer ?
#
loop_
_entity_poly.entity_id
_entity_poly.type
_entity_poly.pdbx_seq_one_letter_code
_entity_poly.pdbx_strand_id
1 'polypeptide(L)'
;EKIRIEILSFCLTESRIVADETVQQLFVECRLNNFLAEETPLSLRKPTGGQRIHYNYSNVIHVDKANNQARREYLKSMLLEPDLHTDSLRFTVVSDPPEYEQDLECEDIGFACVRLREIFQNQRDIIEQDVDVFDAQDDSAVIGKLKVTVEALHVLRAVYEECKDD
;
A
#
# COMPACT_ATOMS: atom_id res chain seq x y z
N GLU A 1 19.20 0.08 -6.00
CA GLU A 1 18.11 1.07 -6.02
C GLU A 1 16.92 0.55 -5.23
N LYS A 2 15.99 1.44 -4.86
CA LYS A 2 14.89 1.09 -3.95
C LYS A 2 13.67 1.99 -4.14
N ILE A 3 12.50 1.47 -3.75
CA ILE A 3 11.27 2.25 -3.50
C ILE A 3 11.14 2.40 -1.99
N ARG A 4 11.01 3.63 -1.47
CA ARG A 4 10.74 3.87 -0.05
C ARG A 4 9.25 4.08 0.16
N ILE A 5 8.73 3.46 1.21
CA ILE A 5 7.32 3.49 1.57
C ILE A 5 7.23 3.90 3.03
N GLU A 6 6.29 4.78 3.34
CA GLU A 6 5.90 5.06 4.71
C GLU A 6 4.39 4.93 4.84
N ILE A 7 3.97 4.18 5.85
CA ILE A 7 2.59 4.05 6.28
C ILE A 7 2.48 4.90 7.54
N LEU A 8 1.93 6.09 7.41
CA LEU A 8 1.97 7.09 8.47
C LEU A 8 0.79 6.95 9.41
N SER A 9 -0.43 6.95 8.86
CA SER A 9 -1.63 6.99 9.70
C SER A 9 -2.89 6.58 8.94
N PHE A 10 -3.90 6.06 9.63
CA PHE A 10 -5.18 5.62 9.05
C PHE A 10 -6.37 6.18 9.85
N CYS A 11 -7.44 6.60 9.16
CA CYS A 11 -8.72 6.92 9.79
C CYS A 11 -9.89 6.30 9.03
N LEU A 12 -10.92 5.88 9.77
CA LEU A 12 -12.19 5.41 9.24
C LEU A 12 -13.17 6.58 9.07
N THR A 13 -13.93 6.56 7.97
CA THR A 13 -15.00 7.51 7.66
C THR A 13 -16.37 6.84 7.50
N GLU A 14 -16.41 5.52 7.27
CA GLU A 14 -17.65 4.78 7.05
C GLU A 14 -18.19 4.19 8.36
N SER A 15 -19.49 4.37 8.58
CA SER A 15 -20.14 4.09 9.86
C SER A 15 -20.31 2.62 10.21
N ARG A 16 -20.54 1.74 9.22
CA ARG A 16 -20.72 0.30 9.44
C ARG A 16 -19.44 -0.31 10.01
N ILE A 17 -18.28 -0.01 9.42
CA ILE A 17 -16.99 -0.54 9.89
C ILE A 17 -16.61 0.05 11.26
N VAL A 18 -16.91 1.32 11.50
CA VAL A 18 -16.71 1.92 12.83
C VAL A 18 -17.55 1.21 13.89
N ALA A 19 -18.80 0.85 13.57
CA ALA A 19 -19.72 0.17 14.49
C ALA A 19 -19.47 -1.34 14.64
N ASP A 20 -18.66 -1.95 13.77
CA ASP A 20 -18.39 -3.39 13.80
C ASP A 20 -17.51 -3.81 14.98
N GLU A 21 -18.10 -4.40 16.01
CA GLU A 21 -17.38 -4.81 17.22
C GLU A 21 -16.45 -6.03 17.00
N THR A 22 -16.59 -6.75 15.88
CA THR A 22 -15.71 -7.88 15.54
C THR A 22 -14.32 -7.39 15.12
N VAL A 23 -14.24 -6.21 14.50
CA VAL A 23 -12.98 -5.58 14.09
C VAL A 23 -12.41 -4.75 15.24
N GLN A 24 -11.38 -5.28 15.91
CA GLN A 24 -10.79 -4.66 17.10
C GLN A 24 -9.43 -4.01 16.84
N GLN A 25 -8.58 -4.63 16.02
CA GLN A 25 -7.22 -4.19 15.74
C GLN A 25 -6.94 -4.29 14.26
N LEU A 26 -6.11 -3.37 13.77
CA LEU A 26 -5.81 -3.21 12.35
C LEU A 26 -4.30 -3.08 12.14
N PHE A 27 -3.77 -3.83 11.18
CA PHE A 27 -2.47 -3.57 10.59
C PHE A 27 -2.62 -3.24 9.10
N VAL A 28 -1.53 -2.77 8.49
CA VAL A 28 -1.52 -2.45 7.06
C VAL A 28 -0.44 -3.29 6.38
N GLU A 29 -0.86 -4.06 5.40
CA GLU A 29 0.01 -4.75 4.45
C GLU A 29 0.29 -3.84 3.25
N CYS A 30 1.49 -3.87 2.69
CA CYS A 30 1.85 -3.21 1.45
C CYS A 30 2.47 -4.22 0.48
N ARG A 31 1.96 -4.25 -0.75
CA ARG A 31 2.36 -5.21 -1.77
C ARG A 31 2.65 -4.55 -3.11
N LEU A 32 3.78 -4.93 -3.70
CA LEU A 32 4.11 -4.62 -5.09
C LEU A 32 3.79 -5.85 -5.95
N ASN A 33 2.69 -5.82 -6.72
CA ASN A 33 2.26 -6.95 -7.55
C ASN A 33 2.19 -8.29 -6.76
N ASN A 34 2.84 -9.35 -7.26
CA ASN A 34 2.92 -10.67 -6.62
C ASN A 34 4.19 -10.84 -5.78
N PHE A 35 4.93 -9.76 -5.50
CA PHE A 35 6.11 -9.82 -4.63
C PHE A 35 5.70 -9.81 -3.16
N LEU A 36 6.63 -10.26 -2.29
CA LEU A 36 6.43 -10.34 -0.84
C LEU A 36 5.78 -9.06 -0.30
N ALA A 37 4.71 -9.29 0.44
CA ALA A 37 4.01 -8.32 1.24
C ALA A 37 4.86 -7.87 2.43
N GLU A 38 4.96 -6.57 2.64
CA GLU A 38 5.56 -6.00 3.84
C GLU A 38 4.44 -5.43 4.72
N GLU A 39 4.44 -5.72 6.00
CA GLU A 39 3.36 -5.31 6.92
C GLU A 39 3.85 -4.40 8.05
N THR A 40 2.97 -3.57 8.56
CA THR A 40 3.24 -2.81 9.78
C THR A 40 3.44 -3.79 10.95
N PRO A 41 4.49 -3.64 11.77
CA PRO A 41 4.88 -4.65 12.76
C PRO A 41 3.91 -4.78 13.95
N LEU A 42 2.95 -3.87 14.09
CA LEU A 42 1.99 -3.86 15.18
C LEU A 42 0.59 -3.57 14.64
N SER A 43 -0.37 -4.40 15.06
CA SER A 43 -1.79 -4.11 14.96
C SER A 43 -2.16 -3.03 15.96
N LEU A 44 -2.80 -1.97 15.47
CA LEU A 44 -3.25 -0.85 16.29
C LEU A 44 -4.77 -0.94 16.47
N ARG A 45 -5.27 -0.52 17.64
CA ARG A 45 -6.71 -0.53 17.90
C ARG A 45 -7.47 0.23 16.82
N LYS A 46 -8.59 -0.33 16.36
CA LYS A 46 -9.46 0.30 15.35
C LYS A 46 -9.79 1.74 15.76
N PRO A 47 -9.60 2.74 14.87
CA PRO A 47 -9.94 4.13 15.19
C PRO A 47 -11.45 4.27 15.36
N THR A 48 -11.88 5.05 16.35
CA THR A 48 -13.29 5.45 16.49
C THR A 48 -13.58 6.67 15.60
N GLY A 49 -14.87 6.98 15.37
CA GLY A 49 -15.30 8.02 14.43
C GLY A 49 -14.55 9.35 14.59
N GLY A 50 -13.85 9.79 13.53
CA GLY A 50 -13.07 11.03 13.49
C GLY A 50 -11.67 10.95 14.08
N GLN A 51 -11.26 9.81 14.65
CA GLN A 51 -9.89 9.59 15.12
C GLN A 51 -8.99 9.03 14.03
N ARG A 52 -7.68 9.23 14.20
CA ARG A 52 -6.64 8.69 13.34
C ARG A 52 -5.64 7.90 14.18
N ILE A 53 -5.32 6.69 13.74
CA ILE A 53 -4.22 5.89 14.31
C ILE A 53 -2.95 6.14 13.53
N HIS A 54 -1.81 6.06 14.19
CA HIS A 54 -0.51 6.42 13.64
C HIS A 54 0.44 5.23 13.69
N TYR A 55 0.74 4.65 12.52
CA TYR A 55 1.70 3.57 12.37
C TYR A 55 3.14 4.09 12.36
N ASN A 56 3.38 5.23 11.69
CA ASN A 56 4.70 5.83 11.50
C ASN A 56 5.76 4.81 11.08
N TYR A 57 5.38 3.88 10.21
CA TYR A 57 6.20 2.77 9.78
C TYR A 57 6.86 3.10 8.44
N SER A 58 8.17 2.88 8.32
CA SER A 58 8.89 3.02 7.06
C SER A 58 9.49 1.69 6.63
N ASN A 59 9.36 1.39 5.35
CA ASN A 59 9.99 0.23 4.74
C ASN A 59 10.54 0.56 3.34
N VAL A 60 11.30 -0.38 2.79
CA VAL A 60 12.04 -0.26 1.55
C VAL A 60 11.84 -1.52 0.73
N ILE A 61 11.32 -1.36 -0.49
CA ILE A 61 11.32 -2.42 -1.50
C ILE A 61 12.59 -2.28 -2.34
N HIS A 62 13.50 -3.26 -2.20
CA HIS A 62 14.72 -3.32 -2.99
C HIS A 62 14.42 -3.75 -4.42
N VAL A 63 14.98 -3.02 -5.38
CA VAL A 63 14.77 -3.23 -6.83
C VAL A 63 16.07 -3.08 -7.63
N ASP A 64 17.23 -3.22 -6.98
CA ASP A 64 18.53 -3.17 -7.64
C ASP A 64 18.70 -4.26 -8.70
N LYS A 65 19.46 -3.94 -9.75
CA LYS A 65 19.76 -4.84 -10.88
C LYS A 65 20.35 -6.19 -10.44
N ALA A 66 21.17 -6.19 -9.40
CA ALA A 66 21.99 -7.35 -9.04
C ALA A 66 21.17 -8.45 -8.36
N ASN A 67 20.24 -8.08 -7.47
CA ASN A 67 19.56 -9.05 -6.61
C ASN A 67 18.05 -9.09 -6.79
N ASN A 68 17.47 -8.12 -7.52
CA ASN A 68 16.01 -7.94 -7.58
C ASN A 68 15.48 -7.93 -9.02
N GLN A 69 16.04 -8.81 -9.87
CA GLN A 69 15.71 -8.87 -11.29
C GLN A 69 14.19 -8.97 -11.56
N ALA A 70 13.47 -9.87 -10.88
CA ALA A 70 12.03 -10.04 -11.11
C ALA A 70 11.23 -8.76 -10.78
N ARG A 71 11.54 -8.08 -9.67
CA ARG A 71 10.90 -6.80 -9.32
C ARG A 71 11.24 -5.71 -10.33
N ARG A 72 12.49 -5.72 -10.83
CA ARG A 72 12.95 -4.76 -11.82
C ARG A 72 12.27 -4.98 -13.17
N GLU A 73 12.15 -6.22 -13.62
CA GLU A 73 11.42 -6.62 -14.84
C GLU A 73 9.96 -6.21 -14.75
N TYR A 74 9.31 -6.41 -13.60
CA TYR A 74 7.96 -5.89 -13.38
C TYR A 74 7.87 -4.38 -13.59
N LEU A 75 8.80 -3.60 -13.03
CA LEU A 75 8.83 -2.14 -13.26
C LEU A 75 9.07 -1.79 -14.74
N LYS A 76 9.91 -2.56 -15.46
CA LYS A 76 10.13 -2.38 -16.90
C LYS A 76 8.82 -2.61 -17.67
N SER A 77 8.16 -3.74 -17.49
CA SER A 77 6.89 -4.07 -18.15
C SER A 77 5.82 -3.01 -17.85
N MET A 78 5.69 -2.60 -16.58
CA MET A 78 4.78 -1.53 -16.18
C MET A 78 5.07 -0.19 -16.90
N LEU A 79 6.32 0.15 -17.15
CA LEU A 79 6.69 1.41 -17.82
C LEU A 79 6.54 1.33 -19.34
N LEU A 80 6.77 0.16 -19.95
CA LEU A 80 6.76 -0.04 -21.40
C LEU A 80 5.41 -0.39 -21.99
N GLU A 81 4.52 -0.99 -21.21
CA GLU A 81 3.22 -1.50 -21.68
C GLU A 81 2.07 -0.75 -20.98
N PRO A 82 1.54 0.33 -21.59
CA PRO A 82 0.49 1.15 -21.00
C PRO A 82 -0.80 0.40 -20.68
N ASP A 83 -1.06 -0.72 -21.36
CA ASP A 83 -2.31 -1.48 -21.22
C ASP A 83 -2.29 -2.48 -20.05
N LEU A 84 -1.14 -2.67 -19.38
CA LEU A 84 -1.06 -3.48 -18.17
C LEU A 84 -1.73 -2.75 -17.01
N HIS A 85 -2.76 -3.39 -16.43
CA HIS A 85 -3.46 -2.94 -15.22
C HIS A 85 -2.67 -3.21 -13.92
N THR A 86 -1.41 -3.64 -14.02
CA THR A 86 -0.53 -3.90 -12.88
C THR A 86 0.49 -2.78 -12.75
N ASP A 87 0.05 -1.63 -12.25
CA ASP A 87 0.89 -0.44 -12.06
C ASP A 87 0.81 0.15 -10.64
N SER A 88 0.15 -0.57 -9.73
CA SER A 88 -0.14 -0.08 -8.38
C SER A 88 0.69 -0.77 -7.31
N LEU A 89 1.09 0.04 -6.33
CA LEU A 89 1.46 -0.39 -5.00
C LEU A 89 0.16 -0.46 -4.19
N ARG A 90 -0.21 -1.66 -3.75
CA ARG A 90 -1.46 -1.90 -3.00
C ARG A 90 -1.18 -1.89 -1.52
N PHE A 91 -1.98 -1.16 -0.78
CA PHE A 91 -2.06 -1.20 0.67
C PHE A 91 -3.35 -1.89 1.07
N THR A 92 -3.27 -2.88 1.94
CA THR A 92 -4.43 -3.59 2.48
C THR A 92 -4.53 -3.30 3.97
N VAL A 93 -5.66 -2.78 4.41
CA VAL A 93 -5.99 -2.64 5.83
C VAL A 93 -6.60 -3.97 6.27
N VAL A 94 -5.97 -4.64 7.23
CA VAL A 94 -6.31 -6.01 7.64
C VAL A 94 -6.74 -6.00 9.10
N SER A 95 -7.84 -6.71 9.40
CA SER A 95 -8.28 -6.99 10.76
C SER A 95 -7.47 -8.12 11.35
N ASP A 96 -6.87 -7.86 12.51
CA ASP A 96 -6.13 -8.83 13.30
C ASP A 96 -6.98 -9.24 14.51
N PRO A 97 -7.46 -10.49 14.55
CA PRO A 97 -8.19 -11.02 15.69
C PRO A 97 -7.37 -10.88 16.99
N PRO A 98 -8.02 -10.63 18.13
CA PRO A 98 -7.30 -10.49 19.38
C PRO A 98 -6.61 -11.81 19.79
N GLU A 99 -5.53 -11.72 20.58
CA GLU A 99 -4.73 -12.88 21.01
C GLU A 99 -5.52 -14.00 21.70
N TYR A 100 -6.69 -13.71 22.26
CA TYR A 100 -7.56 -14.70 22.91
C TYR A 100 -8.52 -15.41 21.93
N GLU A 101 -8.57 -14.98 20.67
CA GLU A 101 -9.38 -15.53 19.57
C GLU A 101 -8.50 -15.96 18.38
N GLN A 102 -7.35 -16.58 18.67
CA GLN A 102 -6.36 -17.01 17.66
C GLN A 102 -6.88 -18.02 16.61
N ASP A 103 -8.06 -18.60 16.82
CA ASP A 103 -8.69 -19.50 15.85
C ASP A 103 -9.36 -18.74 14.69
N LEU A 104 -9.51 -17.41 14.79
CA LEU A 104 -10.06 -16.57 13.73
C LEU A 104 -8.97 -16.21 12.71
N GLU A 105 -9.35 -16.15 11.44
CA GLU A 105 -8.47 -15.71 10.36
C GLU A 105 -8.44 -14.17 10.28
N CYS A 106 -7.32 -13.63 9.78
CA CYS A 106 -7.25 -12.22 9.41
C CYS A 106 -8.19 -11.94 8.24
N GLU A 107 -8.85 -10.78 8.28
CA GLU A 107 -9.80 -10.37 7.24
C GLU A 107 -9.39 -9.04 6.61
N ASP A 108 -9.38 -8.98 5.28
CA ASP A 108 -9.17 -7.72 4.55
C ASP A 108 -10.37 -6.80 4.77
N ILE A 109 -10.11 -5.62 5.34
CA ILE A 109 -11.13 -4.60 5.60
C ILE A 109 -11.24 -3.63 4.43
N GLY A 110 -10.11 -3.31 3.80
CA GLY A 110 -10.13 -2.47 2.61
C GLY A 110 -8.79 -2.27 1.95
N PHE A 111 -8.85 -1.68 0.76
CA PHE A 111 -7.71 -1.53 -0.14
C PHE A 111 -7.48 -0.08 -0.53
N ALA A 112 -6.23 0.37 -0.48
CA ALA A 112 -5.78 1.61 -1.11
C ALA A 112 -4.72 1.31 -2.16
N CYS A 113 -4.66 2.12 -3.21
CA CYS A 113 -3.73 1.93 -4.31
C CYS A 113 -2.99 3.24 -4.63
N VAL A 114 -1.67 3.15 -4.76
CA VAL A 114 -0.84 4.22 -5.35
C VAL A 114 -0.32 3.74 -6.69
N ARG A 115 -0.66 4.43 -7.78
CA ARG A 115 -0.15 4.09 -9.11
C ARG A 115 1.26 4.61 -9.29
N LEU A 116 2.23 3.71 -9.39
CA LEU A 116 3.63 4.06 -9.64
C LEU A 116 3.80 4.74 -11.00
N ARG A 117 2.96 4.40 -11.98
CA ARG A 117 2.92 5.08 -13.27
C ARG A 117 2.58 6.56 -13.14
N GLU A 118 1.68 6.94 -12.24
CA GLU A 118 1.35 8.35 -12.01
C GLU A 118 2.53 9.11 -11.40
N ILE A 119 3.28 8.49 -10.49
CA ILE A 119 4.53 9.08 -9.96
C ILE A 119 5.50 9.37 -11.10
N PHE A 120 5.67 8.42 -12.02
CA PHE A 120 6.52 8.61 -13.19
C PHE A 120 5.98 9.69 -14.13
N GLN A 121 4.72 9.64 -14.53
CA GLN A 121 4.13 10.62 -15.47
C GLN A 121 4.13 12.04 -14.91
N ASN A 122 3.78 12.21 -13.63
CA ASN A 122 3.77 13.50 -12.95
C ASN A 122 5.16 13.96 -12.52
N GLN A 123 6.18 13.11 -12.67
CA GLN A 123 7.56 13.36 -12.28
C GLN A 123 7.67 13.81 -10.81
N ARG A 124 6.87 13.18 -9.93
CA ARG A 124 6.73 13.59 -8.53
C ARG A 124 6.36 12.42 -7.64
N ASP A 125 7.11 12.25 -6.55
CA ASP A 125 6.82 11.30 -5.48
C ASP A 125 5.58 11.69 -4.66
N ILE A 126 4.97 10.70 -4.01
CA ILE A 126 3.88 10.92 -3.06
C ILE A 126 4.51 11.16 -1.68
N ILE A 127 4.28 12.33 -1.09
CA ILE A 127 4.84 12.71 0.22
C ILE A 127 3.70 13.05 1.17
N GLU A 128 3.54 12.25 2.22
CA GLU A 128 2.54 12.42 3.29
C GLU A 128 1.09 12.70 2.80
N GLN A 129 0.66 12.05 1.71
CA GLN A 129 -0.66 12.27 1.12
C GLN A 129 -1.69 11.26 1.65
N ASP A 130 -2.93 11.71 1.84
CA ASP A 130 -4.05 10.83 2.13
C ASP A 130 -4.52 10.16 0.81
N VAL A 131 -4.58 8.84 0.79
CA VAL A 131 -5.20 8.02 -0.26
C VAL A 131 -6.48 7.37 0.26
N ASP A 132 -7.48 7.26 -0.61
CA ASP A 132 -8.76 6.65 -0.25
C ASP A 132 -8.58 5.13 -0.10
N VAL A 133 -9.17 4.60 0.98
CA VAL A 133 -9.28 3.16 1.24
C VAL A 133 -10.69 2.73 0.87
N PHE A 134 -10.80 1.79 -0.06
CA PHE A 134 -12.06 1.23 -0.54
C PHE A 134 -12.43 -0.03 0.25
N ASP A 135 -13.72 -0.26 0.46
CA ASP A 135 -14.25 -1.44 1.15
C ASP A 135 -13.82 -2.72 0.42
N ALA A 136 -13.38 -3.74 1.17
CA ALA A 136 -12.97 -5.01 0.58
C ALA A 136 -14.15 -5.81 -0.02
N GLN A 137 -15.37 -5.56 0.45
CA GLN A 137 -16.60 -6.22 0.00
C GLN A 137 -17.36 -5.39 -1.05
N ASP A 138 -17.06 -4.10 -1.17
CA ASP A 138 -17.69 -3.16 -2.10
C ASP A 138 -16.66 -2.12 -2.58
N ASP A 139 -15.99 -2.42 -3.70
CA ASP A 139 -14.91 -1.59 -4.26
C ASP A 139 -15.34 -0.17 -4.70
N SER A 140 -16.64 0.15 -4.63
CA SER A 140 -17.18 1.48 -4.89
C SER A 140 -17.25 2.38 -3.64
N ALA A 141 -17.18 1.80 -2.44
CA ALA A 141 -17.38 2.51 -1.18
C ALA A 141 -16.04 2.89 -0.52
N VAL A 142 -15.83 4.19 -0.27
CA VAL A 142 -14.67 4.66 0.49
C VAL A 142 -14.92 4.52 1.99
N ILE A 143 -14.10 3.73 2.66
CA ILE A 143 -14.23 3.40 4.09
C ILE A 143 -13.35 4.24 5.00
N GLY A 144 -12.31 4.85 4.45
CA GLY A 144 -11.34 5.60 5.21
C GLY A 144 -10.25 6.22 4.35
N LYS A 145 -9.25 6.80 5.03
CA LYS A 145 -8.08 7.39 4.39
C LYS A 145 -6.81 6.90 5.04
N LEU A 146 -5.86 6.48 4.20
CA LEU A 146 -4.52 6.09 4.61
C LEU A 146 -3.54 7.19 4.19
N LYS A 147 -2.78 7.73 5.15
CA LYS A 147 -1.71 8.67 4.86
C LYS A 147 -0.42 7.92 4.57
N VAL A 148 0.15 8.14 3.39
CA VAL A 148 1.35 7.45 2.93
C VAL A 148 2.39 8.39 2.31
N THR A 149 3.65 7.94 2.35
CA THR A 149 4.73 8.43 1.51
C THR A 149 5.17 7.29 0.58
N VAL A 150 5.31 7.55 -0.71
CA VAL A 150 5.85 6.62 -1.71
C VAL A 150 6.87 7.37 -2.56
N GLU A 151 8.15 7.05 -2.33
CA GLU A 151 9.28 7.57 -3.09
C GLU A 151 9.77 6.50 -4.07
N ALA A 152 9.43 6.67 -5.35
CA ALA A 152 9.72 5.72 -6.42
C ALA A 152 10.29 6.38 -7.68
N LEU A 153 10.14 7.70 -7.85
CA LEU A 153 10.47 8.41 -9.08
C LEU A 153 11.91 8.17 -9.54
N HIS A 154 12.87 8.22 -8.60
CA HIS A 154 14.28 8.03 -8.91
C HIS A 154 14.53 6.68 -9.58
N VAL A 155 13.97 5.59 -9.04
CA VAL A 155 14.17 4.27 -9.61
C VAL A 155 13.35 4.04 -10.88
N LEU A 156 12.16 4.62 -10.98
CA LEU A 156 11.36 4.54 -12.21
C LEU A 156 12.08 5.21 -13.39
N ARG A 157 12.77 6.33 -13.16
CA ARG A 157 13.64 6.95 -14.19
C ARG A 157 14.80 6.04 -14.58
N ALA A 158 15.52 5.49 -13.62
CA ALA A 158 16.66 4.60 -13.90
C ALA A 158 16.22 3.36 -14.71
N VAL A 159 15.12 2.73 -14.31
CA VAL A 159 14.56 1.56 -15.02
C VAL A 159 14.13 1.93 -16.44
N TYR A 160 13.50 3.11 -16.63
CA TYR A 160 13.09 3.57 -17.95
C TYR A 160 14.28 3.88 -18.87
N GLU A 161 15.37 4.45 -18.34
CA GLU A 161 16.59 4.72 -19.09
C GLU A 161 17.23 3.42 -19.59
N GLU A 162 17.27 2.37 -18.77
CA GLU A 162 17.74 1.05 -19.22
C GLU A 162 16.96 0.50 -20.40
N CYS A 163 15.65 0.68 -20.43
CA CYS A 163 14.83 0.22 -21.54
C CYS A 163 15.10 0.96 -22.85
N LYS A 164 15.79 2.10 -22.82
CA LYS A 164 16.22 2.82 -24.04
C LYS A 164 17.57 2.34 -24.56
N ASP A 165 18.39 1.81 -23.66
CA ASP A 165 19.74 1.33 -23.95
C ASP A 165 19.75 -0.18 -24.30
N ASP A 166 18.69 -0.91 -23.93
CA ASP A 166 18.39 -2.31 -24.33
C ASP A 166 17.79 -2.40 -25.75
#